data_AF-R7B0Q6-F1
#
_entry.id   AF-R7B0Q6-F1
#
_cell.length_a   1.000
_cell.length_b   1.000
_cell.length_c   1.000
_cell.angle_alpha   90.00
_cell.angle_beta   90.00
_cell.angle_gamma   90.00
#
_symmetry.space_group_name_H-M   'P 1'
#
loop_
_entity.id
_entity.type
_entity.pdbx_description
1 polymer ?
#
loop_
_entity_poly.entity_id
_entity_poly.type
_entity_poly.pdbx_seq_one_letter_code
_entity_poly.pdbx_strand_id
1 'polypeptide(L)'
;MNEQRRLIVVDSSVLPEVILKVLAVKKLLASREEKSSASACKRIGISRSAYYKYRDSVFSYDDKMTKRILTLSALLRDEPGILSSVLVTLHACEANILTVNQNIPMDGVAAVTISLRLSGGNEGALQLRTRIAQLKGVVDVKLLSGE
;
A
#
# COMPACT_ATOMS: atom_id res chain seq x y z
N MET A 1 27.47 19.31 19.01
CA MET A 1 27.80 17.88 18.89
C MET A 1 26.68 17.23 18.08
N ASN A 2 26.91 16.91 16.81
CA ASN A 2 25.91 16.22 15.99
C ASN A 2 25.88 14.76 16.45
N GLU A 3 25.00 14.44 17.40
CA GLU A 3 24.71 13.04 17.72
C GLU A 3 24.14 12.37 16.46
N GLN A 4 24.94 11.49 15.84
CA GLN A 4 24.45 10.65 14.76
C GLN A 4 23.33 9.75 15.32
N ARG A 5 22.09 10.07 14.95
CA ARG A 5 20.94 9.23 15.26
C ARG A 5 21.14 7.85 14.62
N ARG A 6 21.41 6.84 15.44
CA ARG A 6 21.49 5.44 15.01
C ARG A 6 20.16 4.76 15.27
N LEU A 7 19.51 4.29 14.22
CA LEU A 7 18.31 3.44 14.33
C LEU A 7 18.73 1.98 14.45
N ILE A 8 18.05 1.24 15.32
CA ILE A 8 18.29 -0.19 15.58
C ILE A 8 16.98 -0.93 15.36
N VAL A 9 17.04 -2.06 14.66
CA VAL A 9 15.89 -2.96 14.48
C VAL A 9 15.96 -4.04 15.56
N VAL A 10 14.84 -4.26 16.23
CA VAL A 10 14.69 -5.27 17.29
C VAL A 10 13.39 -6.04 17.08
N ASP A 11 13.37 -7.30 17.53
CA ASP A 11 12.16 -8.12 17.51
C ASP A 11 11.08 -7.52 18.42
N SER A 12 9.82 -7.58 17.99
CA SER A 12 8.72 -6.99 18.76
C SER A 12 8.42 -7.71 20.07
N SER A 13 8.80 -9.00 20.20
CA SER A 13 8.58 -9.80 21.40
C SER A 13 9.42 -9.35 22.60
N VAL A 14 10.58 -8.73 22.36
CA VAL A 14 11.46 -8.22 23.42
C VAL A 14 11.15 -6.77 23.80
N LEU A 15 10.25 -6.11 23.06
CA LEU A 15 9.90 -4.72 23.31
C LEU A 15 8.90 -4.59 24.46
N PRO A 16 9.06 -3.58 25.34
CA PRO A 16 8.03 -3.22 26.29
C PRO A 16 6.72 -2.85 25.57
N GLU A 17 5.59 -3.26 26.14
CA GLU A 17 4.24 -3.08 25.54
C GLU A 17 3.95 -1.62 25.17
N VAL A 18 4.53 -0.65 25.90
CA VAL A 18 4.38 0.79 25.62
C VAL A 18 4.78 1.14 24.19
N ILE A 19 5.81 0.51 23.62
CA ILE A 19 6.29 0.80 22.25
C ILE A 19 5.25 0.32 21.22
N LEU A 20 4.69 -0.87 21.43
CA LEU A 20 3.64 -1.44 20.57
C LEU A 20 2.36 -0.59 20.66
N LYS A 21 2.00 -0.13 21.86
CA LYS A 21 0.86 0.78 22.08
C LYS A 21 1.05 2.12 21.38
N VAL A 22 2.26 2.67 21.36
CA VAL A 22 2.55 3.91 20.58
C VAL A 22 2.33 3.69 19.09
N LEU A 23 2.78 2.57 18.53
CA LEU A 23 2.51 2.23 17.12
C LEU A 23 1.01 2.11 16.83
N ALA A 24 0.24 1.48 17.72
CA ALA A 24 -1.21 1.34 17.59
C ALA A 24 -1.92 2.70 17.63
N VAL A 25 -1.53 3.60 18.54
CA VAL A 25 -2.06 4.98 18.58
C VAL A 25 -1.74 5.71 17.27
N LYS A 26 -0.51 5.62 16.75
CA LYS A 26 -0.14 6.25 15.47
C LYS A 26 -1.00 5.71 14.31
N LYS A 27 -1.30 4.41 14.32
CA LYS A 27 -2.17 3.77 13.31
C LYS A 27 -3.60 4.32 13.34
N LEU A 28 -4.23 4.40 14.52
CA LEU A 28 -5.59 4.95 14.68
C LEU A 28 -5.69 6.42 14.25
N LEU A 29 -4.64 7.20 14.51
CA LEU A 29 -4.58 8.60 14.08
C LEU A 29 -4.42 8.72 12.56
N ALA A 30 -3.58 7.88 11.94
CA ALA A 30 -3.37 7.86 10.50
C ALA A 30 -4.63 7.43 9.73
N SER A 31 -5.38 6.44 10.25
CA SER A 31 -6.66 6.00 9.67
C SER A 31 -7.84 6.93 9.98
N ARG A 32 -7.62 7.99 10.78
CA ARG A 32 -8.66 8.91 11.29
C ARG A 32 -9.80 8.20 12.04
N GLU A 33 -9.56 7.01 12.57
CA GLU A 33 -10.50 6.29 13.44
C GLU A 33 -10.71 7.01 14.78
N GLU A 34 -9.78 7.87 15.17
CA GLU A 34 -9.84 8.67 16.38
C GLU A 34 -9.59 10.15 16.08
N LYS A 35 -10.36 11.01 16.75
CA LYS A 35 -10.34 12.47 16.50
C LYS A 35 -9.13 13.18 17.10
N SER A 36 -8.45 12.56 18.06
CA SER A 36 -7.34 13.19 18.79
C SER A 36 -6.37 12.15 19.36
N SER A 37 -5.14 12.58 19.61
CA SER A 37 -4.16 11.74 20.32
C SER A 37 -4.65 11.32 21.71
N ALA A 38 -5.42 12.17 22.39
CA ALA A 38 -5.97 11.88 23.71
C ALA A 38 -7.01 10.74 23.67
N SER A 39 -7.94 10.76 22.70
CA SER A 39 -8.95 9.70 22.55
C SER A 39 -8.33 8.38 22.10
N ALA A 40 -7.37 8.43 21.17
CA ALA A 40 -6.61 7.25 20.75
C ALA A 40 -5.79 6.64 21.91
N CYS A 41 -5.11 7.45 22.72
CA CYS A 41 -4.39 6.98 23.91
C CYS A 41 -5.32 6.29 24.91
N LYS A 42 -6.52 6.85 25.13
CA LYS A 42 -7.54 6.26 26.01
C LYS A 42 -8.03 4.92 25.48
N ARG A 43 -8.30 4.81 24.18
CA ARG A 43 -8.76 3.57 23.53
C ARG A 43 -7.72 2.46 23.57
N ILE A 44 -6.44 2.78 23.37
CA ILE A 44 -5.34 1.82 23.37
C ILE A 44 -4.85 1.48 24.79
N GLY A 45 -5.18 2.29 25.80
CA GLY A 45 -4.74 2.08 27.17
C GLY A 45 -3.27 2.45 27.39
N ILE A 46 -2.85 3.60 26.86
CA ILE A 46 -1.54 4.20 27.09
C ILE A 46 -1.70 5.62 27.66
N SER A 47 -0.82 6.02 28.58
CA SER A 47 -0.83 7.40 29.09
C SER A 47 -0.39 8.38 28.00
N ARG A 48 -0.96 9.59 28.02
CA ARG A 48 -0.55 10.65 27.08
C ARG A 48 0.94 10.96 27.18
N SER A 49 1.49 11.02 28.40
CA SER A 49 2.91 11.28 28.63
C SER A 49 3.80 10.18 28.05
N ALA A 50 3.42 8.90 28.18
CA ALA A 50 4.14 7.80 27.54
C ALA A 50 4.07 7.91 26.01
N TYR A 51 2.90 8.22 25.44
CA TYR A 51 2.79 8.45 24.00
C TYR A 51 3.71 9.58 23.52
N TYR A 52 3.64 10.77 24.12
CA TYR A 52 4.47 11.92 23.71
C TYR A 52 5.96 11.69 23.92
N LYS A 53 6.36 10.87 24.90
CA LYS A 53 7.77 10.50 25.12
C LYS A 53 8.37 9.69 23.96
N TYR A 54 7.58 8.82 23.33
CA TYR A 54 8.09 7.86 22.34
C TYR A 54 7.60 8.11 20.89
N ARG A 55 6.58 8.95 20.67
CA ARG A 55 5.90 9.09 19.36
C ARG A 55 6.83 9.43 18.19
N ASP A 56 7.88 10.21 18.45
CA ASP A 56 8.83 10.72 17.44
C ASP A 56 10.11 9.86 17.37
N SER A 57 10.13 8.74 18.10
CA SER A 57 11.25 7.78 18.14
C SER A 57 10.84 6.34 17.83
N VAL A 58 9.53 6.08 17.76
CA VAL A 58 8.97 4.77 17.45
C VAL A 58 8.32 4.81 16.07
N PHE A 59 8.81 3.94 15.20
CA PHE A 59 8.40 3.86 13.80
C PHE A 59 8.01 2.44 13.46
N SER A 60 6.99 2.29 12.62
CA SER A 60 6.67 0.98 12.04
C SER A 60 7.72 0.69 10.98
N TYR A 61 8.36 -0.47 11.06
CA TYR A 61 9.18 -1.01 10.00
C TYR A 61 8.37 -2.12 9.32
N ASP A 62 8.07 -1.95 8.04
CA ASP A 62 7.24 -2.89 7.30
C ASP A 62 8.04 -3.53 6.16
N ASP A 63 8.80 -4.58 6.49
CA ASP A 63 9.56 -5.39 5.52
C ASP A 63 8.65 -6.03 4.44
N LYS A 64 7.34 -6.14 4.72
CA LYS A 64 6.33 -6.69 3.80
C LYS A 64 5.78 -5.66 2.82
N MET A 65 6.03 -4.36 3.00
CA MET A 65 5.60 -3.35 2.02
C MET A 65 6.35 -3.48 0.70
N THR A 66 7.59 -3.96 0.70
CA THR A 66 8.39 -4.07 -0.52
C THR A 66 8.22 -5.44 -1.20
N LYS A 67 8.15 -6.53 -0.43
CA LYS A 67 8.39 -7.90 -0.95
C LYS A 67 7.31 -8.54 -1.84
N ARG A 68 6.23 -7.84 -2.21
CA ARG A 68 5.15 -8.40 -3.06
C ARG A 68 4.40 -7.36 -3.91
N ILE A 69 4.94 -6.16 -4.10
CA ILE A 69 4.28 -5.18 -4.98
C ILE A 69 4.57 -5.55 -6.43
N LEU A 70 3.51 -5.75 -7.19
CA LEU A 70 3.56 -5.90 -8.63
C LEU A 70 3.17 -4.59 -9.28
N THR A 71 3.82 -4.26 -10.38
CA THR A 71 3.52 -3.12 -11.22
C THR A 71 2.89 -3.61 -12.51
N LEU A 72 1.61 -3.32 -12.70
CA LEU A 72 0.92 -3.52 -13.97
C LEU A 72 1.07 -2.25 -14.80
N SER A 73 1.65 -2.40 -15.99
CA SER A 73 1.71 -1.36 -17.01
C SER A 73 0.75 -1.75 -18.13
N ALA A 74 -0.22 -0.90 -18.44
CA ALA A 74 -1.18 -1.12 -19.51
C ALA A 74 -1.29 0.10 -20.41
N LEU A 75 -1.58 -0.15 -21.69
CA LEU A 75 -1.95 0.87 -22.64
C LEU A 75 -3.44 0.70 -22.95
N LEU A 76 -4.26 1.70 -22.66
CA LEU A 76 -5.71 1.65 -22.78
C LEU A 76 -6.17 2.61 -23.86
N ARG A 77 -7.20 2.28 -24.64
CA ARG A 77 -7.86 3.27 -25.51
C ARG A 77 -8.52 4.35 -24.67
N ASP A 78 -8.57 5.56 -25.20
CA ASP A 78 -9.27 6.68 -24.58
C ASP A 78 -10.79 6.59 -24.82
N GLU A 79 -11.42 5.61 -24.17
CA GLU A 79 -12.87 5.43 -24.20
C GLU A 79 -13.42 5.29 -22.77
N PRO A 80 -14.62 5.82 -22.48
CA PRO A 80 -15.23 5.71 -21.18
C PRO A 80 -15.36 4.26 -20.69
N GLY A 81 -14.94 4.00 -19.44
CA GLY A 81 -15.15 2.73 -18.77
C GLY A 81 -14.06 1.67 -18.99
N ILE A 82 -13.06 1.89 -19.85
CA ILE A 82 -11.97 0.92 -20.05
C ILE A 82 -11.14 0.76 -18.77
N LEU A 83 -10.64 1.86 -18.18
CA LEU A 83 -9.92 1.78 -16.90
C LEU A 83 -10.78 1.15 -15.80
N SER A 84 -12.07 1.48 -15.73
CA SER A 84 -12.99 0.87 -14.77
C SER A 84 -13.06 -0.65 -14.92
N SER A 85 -13.14 -1.15 -16.17
CA SER A 85 -13.15 -2.59 -16.46
C SER A 85 -11.86 -3.29 -16.00
N VAL A 86 -10.71 -2.62 -16.15
CA VAL A 86 -9.43 -3.10 -15.61
C VAL A 86 -9.47 -3.18 -14.09
N LEU A 87 -9.96 -2.13 -13.41
CA LEU A 87 -10.07 -2.09 -11.95
C LEU A 87 -11.03 -3.17 -11.40
N VAL A 88 -12.15 -3.42 -12.07
CA VAL A 88 -13.07 -4.51 -11.71
C VAL A 88 -12.42 -5.88 -11.86
N THR A 89 -11.65 -6.08 -12.94
CA THR A 89 -10.92 -7.34 -13.18
C THR A 89 -9.84 -7.57 -12.13
N LEU A 90 -9.13 -6.50 -11.71
CA LEU A 90 -8.16 -6.53 -10.62
C LEU A 90 -8.83 -6.94 -9.30
N HIS A 91 -9.96 -6.34 -8.96
CA HIS A 91 -10.73 -6.69 -7.77
C HIS A 91 -11.20 -8.15 -7.78
N ALA A 92 -11.67 -8.65 -8.94
CA ALA A 92 -12.10 -10.04 -9.09
C ALA A 92 -10.96 -11.06 -8.93
N CYS A 93 -9.69 -10.63 -9.04
CA CYS A 93 -8.52 -11.44 -8.78
C CYS A 93 -7.95 -11.23 -7.36
N GLU A 94 -8.74 -10.62 -6.47
CA GLU A 94 -8.35 -10.27 -5.10
C GLU A 94 -7.07 -9.42 -5.03
N ALA A 95 -6.84 -8.59 -6.07
CA ALA A 95 -5.71 -7.68 -6.10
C ALA A 95 -6.02 -6.46 -5.22
N ASN A 96 -5.16 -6.21 -4.24
CA ASN A 96 -5.21 -4.99 -3.45
C ASN A 96 -4.45 -3.88 -4.18
N ILE A 97 -5.18 -2.91 -4.74
CA ILE A 97 -4.63 -1.80 -5.49
C ILE A 97 -4.04 -0.78 -4.53
N LEU A 98 -2.76 -0.43 -4.74
CA LEU A 98 -2.02 0.54 -3.92
C LEU A 98 -2.00 1.92 -4.58
N THR A 99 -1.74 1.96 -5.89
CA THR A 99 -1.80 3.21 -6.67
C THR A 99 -2.34 2.96 -8.07
N VAL A 100 -2.96 3.99 -8.64
CA VAL A 100 -3.35 4.05 -10.05
C VAL A 100 -2.85 5.37 -10.61
N ASN A 101 -1.99 5.30 -11.62
CA ASN A 101 -1.50 6.47 -12.33
C ASN A 101 -1.81 6.32 -13.82
N GLN A 102 -2.82 7.03 -14.30
CA GLN A 102 -3.11 7.16 -15.72
C GLN A 102 -2.55 8.49 -16.23
N ASN A 103 -1.73 8.42 -17.27
CA ASN A 103 -1.26 9.61 -17.97
C ASN A 103 -2.37 10.16 -18.89
N ILE A 104 -2.25 11.45 -19.25
CA ILE A 104 -3.12 12.06 -20.25
C ILE A 104 -3.03 11.25 -21.55
N PRO A 105 -4.18 10.89 -22.17
CA PRO A 105 -4.18 10.17 -23.44
C PRO A 105 -3.39 10.91 -24.53
N MET A 106 -2.59 10.18 -25.28
CA MET A 106 -1.86 10.64 -26.47
C MET A 106 -2.21 9.70 -27.62
N ASP A 107 -2.55 10.25 -28.78
CA ASP A 107 -2.92 9.48 -29.99
C ASP A 107 -4.02 8.44 -29.75
N GLY A 108 -5.00 8.78 -28.92
CA GLY A 108 -6.17 7.94 -28.61
C GLY A 108 -5.89 6.80 -27.62
N VAL A 109 -4.73 6.79 -26.97
CA VAL A 109 -4.37 5.81 -25.94
C VAL A 109 -3.76 6.47 -24.70
N ALA A 110 -4.05 5.92 -23.52
CA ALA A 110 -3.50 6.35 -22.25
C ALA A 110 -2.64 5.25 -21.63
N ALA A 111 -1.41 5.60 -21.24
CA ALA A 111 -0.57 4.73 -20.43
C ALA A 111 -1.05 4.75 -18.98
N VAL A 112 -1.28 3.57 -18.42
CA VAL A 112 -1.70 3.38 -17.03
C VAL A 112 -0.69 2.49 -16.32
N THR A 113 -0.24 2.94 -15.15
CA THR A 113 0.59 2.16 -14.24
C THR A 113 -0.16 1.96 -12.93
N ILE A 114 -0.31 0.70 -12.53
CA ILE A 114 -1.03 0.30 -11.32
C ILE A 114 -0.06 -0.49 -10.45
N SER A 115 0.18 -0.02 -9.22
CA SER A 115 0.89 -0.81 -8.22
C SER A 115 -0.14 -1.58 -7.39
N LEU A 116 0.09 -2.87 -7.20
CA LEU A 116 -0.86 -3.77 -6.56
C LEU A 116 -0.16 -4.86 -5.75
N ARG A 117 -0.88 -5.46 -4.80
CA ARG A 117 -0.51 -6.73 -4.16
C ARG A 117 -1.47 -7.82 -4.57
N LEU A 118 -0.93 -8.98 -4.96
CA LEU A 118 -1.71 -10.19 -5.18
C LEU A 118 -1.61 -11.14 -3.98
N SER A 119 -2.73 -11.74 -3.64
CA SER A 119 -2.82 -12.80 -2.63
C SER A 119 -2.33 -14.16 -3.16
N GLY A 120 -2.61 -14.45 -4.44
CA GLY A 120 -2.07 -15.60 -5.16
C GLY A 120 -0.69 -15.31 -5.73
N GLY A 121 0.24 -16.27 -5.66
CA GLY A 121 1.61 -16.12 -6.17
C GLY A 121 1.71 -15.94 -7.70
N ASN A 122 2.80 -16.42 -8.31
CA ASN A 122 3.07 -16.21 -9.75
C ASN A 122 1.93 -16.68 -10.69
N GLU A 123 1.16 -17.71 -10.33
CA GLU A 123 0.03 -18.16 -11.15
C GLU A 123 -1.11 -17.13 -11.20
N GLY A 124 -1.39 -16.45 -10.07
CA GLY A 124 -2.40 -15.39 -10.02
C GLY A 124 -2.00 -14.18 -10.87
N ALA A 125 -0.71 -13.86 -10.87
CA ALA A 125 -0.12 -12.80 -11.70
C ALA A 125 -0.27 -13.08 -13.21
N LEU A 126 -0.01 -14.32 -13.65
CA LEU A 126 -0.15 -14.71 -15.04
C LEU A 126 -1.63 -14.69 -15.49
N GLN A 127 -2.53 -15.24 -14.67
CA GLN A 127 -3.96 -15.24 -14.96
C GLN A 127 -4.53 -13.82 -15.03
N LEU A 128 -4.12 -12.95 -14.11
CA LEU A 128 -4.52 -11.55 -14.11
C LEU A 128 -4.13 -10.85 -15.42
N ARG A 129 -2.88 -11.02 -15.87
CA ARG A 129 -2.39 -10.45 -17.13
C ARG A 129 -3.25 -10.91 -18.30
N THR A 130 -3.53 -12.21 -18.41
CA THR A 130 -4.34 -12.77 -19.50
C THR A 130 -5.76 -12.22 -19.50
N ARG A 131 -6.41 -12.11 -18.33
CA ARG A 131 -7.77 -11.55 -18.23
C ARG A 131 -7.82 -10.08 -18.66
N ILE A 132 -6.85 -9.28 -18.23
CA ILE A 132 -6.78 -7.86 -18.61
C ILE A 132 -6.48 -7.71 -20.10
N ALA A 133 -5.60 -8.53 -20.68
CA ALA A 133 -5.29 -8.50 -22.11
C ALA A 133 -6.52 -8.81 -23.00
N GLN A 134 -7.51 -9.53 -22.47
CA GLN A 134 -8.75 -9.88 -23.19
C GLN A 134 -9.84 -8.81 -23.10
N LEU A 135 -9.67 -7.77 -22.26
CA LEU A 135 -10.65 -6.70 -22.15
C LEU A 135 -10.66 -5.85 -23.42
N LYS A 136 -11.86 -5.56 -23.93
CA LYS A 136 -12.04 -4.65 -25.05
C LYS A 136 -11.47 -3.28 -24.70
N GLY A 137 -10.61 -2.77 -25.56
CA GLY A 137 -9.98 -1.45 -25.38
C GLY A 137 -8.63 -1.47 -24.65
N VAL A 138 -8.17 -2.62 -24.16
CA VAL A 138 -6.77 -2.82 -23.74
C VAL A 138 -5.92 -3.08 -24.98
N VAL A 139 -4.86 -2.28 -25.17
CA VAL A 139 -3.95 -2.36 -26.33
C VAL A 139 -2.70 -3.18 -25.98
N ASP A 140 -2.13 -2.95 -24.80
CA ASP A 140 -1.00 -3.72 -24.28
C ASP A 140 -1.11 -3.86 -22.76
N VAL A 141 -0.57 -4.94 -22.21
CA VAL A 141 -0.45 -5.15 -20.77
C VAL A 141 0.79 -5.97 -20.41
N LYS A 142 1.54 -5.43 -19.45
CA LYS A 142 2.75 -6.01 -18.89
C LYS A 142 2.64 -6.00 -17.38
N LEU A 143 3.11 -7.09 -16.77
CA LEU A 143 3.18 -7.21 -15.32
C LEU A 143 4.65 -7.35 -14.95
N LEU A 144 5.11 -6.46 -14.08
CA LEU A 144 6.48 -6.37 -13.60
C LEU A 144 6.47 -6.69 -12.11
N SER A 145 7.36 -7.57 -11.64
CA SER A 145 7.55 -7.75 -10.20
C SER A 145 8.55 -6.71 -9.69
N GLY A 146 8.22 -6.00 -8.61
CA GLY A 146 9.24 -5.26 -7.86
C GLY A 146 10.19 -6.25 -7.22
N GLU A 147 11.50 -5.98 -7.31
CA GLU A 147 12.54 -6.66 -6.52
C GLU A 147 12.39 -6.36 -5.01
#